data_AF-A0A970SM90-F1
#
_entry.id   AF-A0A970SM90-F1
#
_cell.length_a   1.000
_cell.length_b   1.000
_cell.length_c   1.000
_cell.angle_alpha   90.00
_cell.angle_beta   90.00
_cell.angle_gamma   90.00
#
_symmetry.space_group_name_H-M   'P 1'
#
loop_
_entity.id
_entity.type
_entity.pdbx_description
1 polymer ?
#
loop_
_entity_poly.entity_id
_entity_poly.type
_entity_poly.pdbx_seq_one_letter_code
_entity_poly.pdbx_strand_id
1 'polypeptide(L)'
;MKVRTFWTILLKTIGLIIILYGLNLLLFSLSNLFVTFSFAAIDEALWFTLFTLFFLGLYFLVLWILLFKTSWVIDKLRLTKGFEEDRIDLNFKFSTLVQIASIVIGGYIIITVLPQFVRESLLYFQMKKLKWFENPGYIPMLVALTKLVIAYFLIAKNRFIASFVNKQIGVNAEEEKPKNENFDS
;
A
#
# COMPACT_ATOMS: atom_id res chain seq x y z
N MET A 1 -21.61 -5.02 13.30
CA MET A 1 -21.74 -4.54 11.89
C MET A 1 -21.36 -5.68 10.94
N LYS A 2 -21.93 -5.77 9.71
CA LYS A 2 -21.52 -6.84 8.77
C LYS A 2 -20.05 -6.64 8.37
N VAL A 3 -19.26 -7.73 8.42
CA VAL A 3 -17.80 -7.72 8.11
C VAL A 3 -17.52 -7.09 6.75
N ARG A 4 -18.35 -7.42 5.75
CA ARG A 4 -18.24 -6.85 4.40
C ARG A 4 -18.44 -5.34 4.37
N THR A 5 -19.36 -4.81 5.18
CA THR A 5 -19.62 -3.37 5.24
C THR A 5 -18.44 -2.62 5.86
N PHE A 6 -17.82 -3.17 6.92
CA PHE A 6 -16.60 -2.62 7.51
C PHE A 6 -15.46 -2.53 6.48
N TRP A 7 -15.15 -3.63 5.79
CA TRP A 7 -14.11 -3.63 4.75
C TRP A 7 -14.42 -2.67 3.60
N THR A 8 -15.70 -2.54 3.24
CA THR A 8 -16.12 -1.62 2.18
C THR A 8 -15.87 -0.17 2.60
N ILE A 9 -16.22 0.21 3.83
CA ILE A 9 -15.95 1.56 4.36
C ILE A 9 -14.44 1.80 4.40
N LEU A 10 -13.67 0.86 4.95
CA LEU A 10 -12.22 0.99 5.10
C LEU A 10 -11.53 1.21 3.75
N LEU A 11 -11.81 0.37 2.76
CA LEU A 11 -11.25 0.50 1.42
C LEU A 11 -11.70 1.79 0.71
N LYS A 12 -12.94 2.22 0.91
CA LYS A 12 -13.42 3.50 0.36
C LYS A 12 -12.71 4.69 1.00
N THR A 13 -12.50 4.68 2.31
CA THR A 13 -11.71 5.71 3.02
C THR A 13 -10.28 5.76 2.49
N ILE A 14 -9.64 4.58 2.33
CA ILE A 14 -8.32 4.46 1.71
C ILE A 14 -8.31 5.08 0.31
N GLY A 15 -9.26 4.72 -0.55
CA GLY A 15 -9.36 5.28 -1.89
C GLY A 15 -9.54 6.80 -1.90
N LEU A 16 -10.30 7.34 -0.94
CA LEU A 16 -10.53 8.78 -0.82
C LEU A 16 -9.27 9.54 -0.38
N ILE A 17 -8.46 8.95 0.51
CA ILE A 17 -7.15 9.49 0.88
C ILE A 17 -6.18 9.45 -0.32
N ILE A 18 -6.21 8.39 -1.13
CA ILE A 18 -5.39 8.31 -2.36
C ILE A 18 -5.77 9.45 -3.32
N ILE A 19 -7.04 9.84 -3.43
CA ILE A 19 -7.42 11.00 -4.25
C ILE A 19 -6.69 12.27 -3.77
N LEU A 20 -6.62 12.51 -2.45
CA LEU A 20 -5.94 13.69 -1.90
C LEU A 20 -4.44 13.69 -2.24
N TYR A 21 -3.75 12.56 -2.08
CA TYR A 21 -2.34 12.45 -2.52
C TYR A 21 -2.18 12.54 -4.04
N GLY A 22 -3.20 12.11 -4.78
CA GLY A 22 -3.27 12.19 -6.24
C GLY A 22 -3.27 13.63 -6.75
N LEU A 23 -3.84 14.57 -6.00
CA LEU A 23 -3.80 15.99 -6.34
C LEU A 23 -2.35 16.50 -6.43
N ASN A 24 -1.51 16.16 -5.45
CA ASN A 24 -0.09 16.52 -5.46
C ASN A 24 0.63 15.87 -6.65
N LEU A 25 0.31 14.62 -6.98
CA LEU A 25 0.86 13.93 -8.14
C LEU A 25 0.47 14.60 -9.45
N LEU A 26 -0.77 15.07 -9.58
CA LEU A 26 -1.25 15.80 -10.76
C LEU A 26 -0.52 17.12 -10.93
N LEU A 27 -0.42 17.93 -9.88
CA LEU A 27 0.30 19.21 -9.92
C LEU A 27 1.78 19.00 -10.26
N PHE A 28 2.41 17.99 -9.66
CA PHE A 28 3.78 17.61 -9.98
C PHE A 28 3.92 17.23 -11.46
N SER A 29 3.03 16.38 -11.97
CA SER A 29 3.08 15.93 -13.37
C SER A 29 2.91 17.09 -14.34
N LEU A 30 1.99 18.03 -14.07
CA LEU A 30 1.79 19.25 -14.87
C LEU A 30 3.03 20.14 -14.88
N SER A 31 3.64 20.36 -13.71
CA SER A 31 4.88 21.14 -13.60
C SER A 31 6.03 20.52 -14.41
N ASN A 32 6.19 19.20 -14.35
CA ASN A 32 7.24 18.50 -15.09
C ASN A 32 6.98 18.50 -16.61
N LEU A 33 5.72 18.40 -17.04
CA LEU A 33 5.37 18.56 -18.44
C LEU A 33 5.74 19.95 -18.94
N PHE A 34 5.39 21.01 -18.19
CA PHE A 34 5.73 22.38 -18.56
C PHE A 34 7.24 22.60 -18.73
N VAL A 35 8.05 22.11 -17.77
CA VAL A 35 9.51 22.18 -17.86
C VAL A 35 10.02 21.40 -19.08
N THR A 36 9.52 20.19 -19.31
CA THR A 36 9.96 19.35 -20.43
C THR A 36 9.62 19.99 -21.77
N PHE A 37 8.42 20.57 -21.95
CA PHE A 37 8.07 21.30 -23.17
C PHE A 37 8.88 22.59 -23.37
N SER A 38 9.42 23.18 -22.29
CA SER A 38 10.21 24.41 -22.37
C SER A 38 11.68 24.17 -22.73
N PHE A 39 12.24 23.01 -22.34
CA PHE A 39 13.68 22.74 -22.43
C PHE A 39 14.07 21.49 -23.23
N ALA A 40 13.14 20.58 -23.51
CA ALA A 40 13.42 19.34 -24.26
C ALA A 40 13.18 19.50 -25.76
N ALA A 41 13.82 18.63 -26.54
CA ALA A 41 13.46 18.46 -27.94
C ALA A 41 12.03 17.88 -28.07
N ILE A 42 11.37 18.13 -29.21
CA ILE A 42 9.96 17.76 -29.44
C ILE A 42 9.74 16.24 -29.30
N ASP A 43 10.69 15.44 -29.81
CA ASP A 43 10.66 13.98 -29.72
C ASP A 43 10.78 13.48 -28.28
N GLU A 44 11.63 14.11 -27.47
CA GLU A 44 11.78 13.80 -26.05
C GLU A 44 10.53 14.21 -25.24
N ALA A 45 9.97 15.38 -25.53
CA ALA A 45 8.76 15.87 -24.89
C ALA A 45 7.54 14.97 -25.20
N LEU A 46 7.41 14.49 -26.44
CA LEU A 46 6.37 13.53 -26.83
C LEU A 46 6.51 12.21 -26.05
N TRP A 47 7.71 11.65 -25.98
CA TRP A 47 7.98 10.42 -25.22
C TRP A 47 7.65 10.58 -23.72
N PHE A 48 8.10 11.69 -23.12
CA PHE A 48 7.83 11.97 -21.71
C PHE A 48 6.33 12.15 -21.43
N THR A 49 5.61 12.78 -22.36
CA THR A 49 4.16 12.98 -22.26
C THR A 49 3.41 11.65 -22.30
N LEU A 50 3.74 10.77 -23.25
CA LEU A 50 3.15 9.42 -23.34
C LEU A 50 3.43 8.60 -22.07
N PHE A 51 4.65 8.69 -21.55
CA PHE A 51 5.05 8.00 -20.34
C PHE A 51 4.29 8.54 -19.11
N THR A 52 4.15 9.86 -19.00
CA THR A 52 3.38 10.50 -17.94
C THR A 52 1.92 10.07 -17.99
N LEU A 53 1.29 10.10 -19.17
CA LEU A 53 -0.08 9.63 -19.38
C LEU A 53 -0.27 8.16 -18.98
N PHE A 54 0.69 7.29 -19.32
CA PHE A 54 0.65 5.88 -18.94
C PHE A 54 0.64 5.69 -17.42
N PHE A 55 1.56 6.34 -16.70
CA PHE A 55 1.64 6.23 -15.25
C PHE A 55 0.45 6.87 -14.53
N LEU A 56 -0.04 8.00 -15.04
CA LEU A 56 -1.23 8.65 -14.52
C LEU A 56 -2.48 7.77 -14.76
N GLY A 57 -2.58 7.17 -15.94
CA GLY A 57 -3.62 6.19 -16.27
C GLY A 57 -3.59 4.98 -15.33
N LEU A 58 -2.40 4.43 -15.06
CA LEU A 58 -2.22 3.34 -14.09
C LEU A 58 -2.69 3.76 -12.68
N TYR A 59 -2.35 4.98 -12.26
CA TYR A 59 -2.77 5.54 -10.98
C TYR A 59 -4.30 5.67 -10.88
N PHE A 60 -4.95 6.24 -11.90
CA PHE A 60 -6.40 6.34 -11.99
C PHE A 60 -7.08 4.98 -12.04
N LEU A 61 -6.48 3.99 -12.71
CA LEU A 61 -6.98 2.63 -12.74
C LEU A 61 -6.97 1.99 -11.34
N VAL A 62 -5.90 2.20 -10.56
CA VAL A 62 -5.85 1.73 -9.16
C VAL A 62 -6.95 2.40 -8.32
N LEU A 63 -7.09 3.72 -8.43
CA LEU A 63 -8.16 4.48 -7.76
C LEU A 63 -9.55 3.95 -8.10
N TRP A 64 -9.80 3.71 -9.40
CA TRP A 64 -11.07 3.19 -9.89
C TRP A 64 -11.37 1.82 -9.28
N ILE A 65 -10.39 0.92 -9.24
CA ILE A 65 -10.55 -0.41 -8.66
C ILE A 65 -10.89 -0.32 -7.17
N LEU A 66 -10.24 0.56 -6.41
CA LEU A 66 -10.46 0.68 -4.96
C LEU A 66 -11.85 1.28 -4.64
N LEU A 67 -12.30 2.28 -5.39
CA LEU A 67 -13.53 3.04 -5.11
C LEU A 67 -14.80 2.40 -5.69
N PHE A 68 -14.74 1.89 -6.92
CA PHE A 68 -15.90 1.35 -7.63
C PHE A 68 -15.97 -0.17 -7.60
N LYS A 69 -14.83 -0.86 -7.52
CA LYS A 69 -14.74 -2.32 -7.48
C LYS A 69 -14.34 -2.83 -6.09
N THR A 70 -14.71 -2.11 -5.03
CA THR A 70 -14.37 -2.46 -3.64
C THR A 70 -14.79 -3.90 -3.28
N SER A 71 -15.99 -4.33 -3.68
CA SER A 71 -16.46 -5.71 -3.46
C SER A 71 -15.54 -6.75 -4.10
N TRP A 72 -15.04 -6.49 -5.31
CA TRP A 72 -14.11 -7.38 -5.99
C TRP A 72 -12.76 -7.45 -5.29
N VAL A 73 -12.27 -6.31 -4.77
CA VAL A 73 -11.05 -6.24 -3.98
C VAL A 73 -11.18 -7.06 -2.69
N ILE A 74 -12.31 -6.94 -1.98
CA ILE A 74 -12.62 -7.72 -0.77
C ILE A 74 -12.58 -9.22 -1.06
N ASP A 75 -13.23 -9.64 -2.16
CA ASP A 75 -13.33 -11.05 -2.54
C ASP A 75 -11.98 -11.61 -3.02
N LYS A 76 -11.21 -10.82 -3.79
CA LYS A 76 -9.89 -11.22 -4.32
C LYS A 76 -8.84 -11.34 -3.23
N LEU A 77 -8.80 -10.39 -2.30
CA LEU A 77 -7.94 -10.41 -1.11
C LEU A 77 -8.48 -11.34 -0.01
N ARG A 78 -9.68 -11.90 -0.20
CA ARG A 78 -10.35 -12.82 0.73
C ARG A 78 -10.45 -12.25 2.16
N LEU A 79 -10.69 -10.93 2.27
CA LEU A 79 -10.68 -10.20 3.54
C LEU A 79 -11.79 -10.64 4.50
N THR A 80 -12.86 -11.23 3.99
CA THR A 80 -13.97 -11.80 4.77
C THR A 80 -13.69 -13.20 5.28
N LYS A 81 -12.78 -13.95 4.64
CA LYS A 81 -12.47 -15.30 5.09
C LYS A 81 -11.61 -15.19 6.37
N GLY A 82 -12.09 -15.73 7.48
CA GLY A 82 -11.41 -15.69 8.79
C GLY A 82 -12.27 -15.12 9.91
N PHE A 83 -13.41 -14.52 9.57
CA PHE A 83 -14.47 -14.21 10.53
C PHE A 83 -15.42 -15.42 10.57
N GLU A 84 -15.57 -16.03 11.75
CA GLU A 84 -16.49 -17.17 11.98
C GLU A 84 -17.97 -16.72 11.96
N GLU A 85 -18.21 -15.43 12.23
CA GLU A 85 -19.53 -14.81 12.19
C GLU A 85 -19.60 -13.70 11.14
N ASP A 86 -20.76 -13.57 10.49
CA ASP A 86 -21.07 -12.47 9.56
C ASP A 86 -21.13 -11.09 10.25
N ARG A 87 -21.07 -11.07 11.59
CA ARG A 87 -21.12 -9.88 12.43
C ARG A 87 -19.79 -9.69 13.14
N ILE A 88 -19.31 -8.45 13.08
CA ILE A 88 -18.23 -7.94 13.92
C ILE A 88 -18.79 -7.87 15.34
N ASP A 89 -18.52 -8.87 16.16
CA ASP A 89 -18.80 -8.91 17.61
C ASP A 89 -17.53 -8.61 18.39
N LEU A 90 -17.61 -7.84 19.49
CA LEU A 90 -16.46 -7.29 20.21
C LEU A 90 -15.54 -8.35 20.84
N ASN A 91 -15.96 -9.62 20.87
CA ASN A 91 -15.18 -10.76 21.34
C ASN A 91 -14.27 -11.32 20.22
N PHE A 92 -13.33 -10.50 19.73
CA PHE A 92 -12.43 -10.92 18.65
C PHE A 92 -11.30 -11.83 19.15
N LYS A 93 -11.02 -12.91 18.41
CA LYS A 93 -9.75 -13.64 18.53
C LYS A 93 -8.60 -12.69 18.18
N PHE A 94 -7.54 -12.66 18.99
CA PHE A 94 -6.36 -11.80 18.79
C PHE A 94 -5.77 -11.91 17.36
N SER A 95 -5.75 -13.12 16.79
CA SER A 95 -5.34 -13.37 15.41
C SER A 95 -6.13 -12.53 14.39
N THR A 96 -7.43 -12.30 14.59
CA THR A 96 -8.27 -11.49 13.70
C THR A 96 -7.91 -10.01 13.78
N LEU A 97 -7.58 -9.51 14.98
CA LEU A 97 -7.12 -8.15 15.18
C LEU A 97 -5.79 -7.89 14.45
N VAL A 98 -4.83 -8.82 14.56
CA VAL A 98 -3.53 -8.72 13.87
C VAL A 98 -3.69 -8.76 12.34
N GLN A 99 -4.63 -9.56 11.83
CA GLN A 99 -4.95 -9.56 10.39
C GLN A 99 -5.47 -8.19 9.93
N ILE A 100 -6.43 -7.62 10.66
CA ILE A 100 -6.98 -6.30 10.32
C ILE A 100 -5.89 -5.23 10.37
N ALA A 101 -5.08 -5.21 11.44
CA ALA A 101 -3.96 -4.29 11.58
C ALA A 101 -2.96 -4.41 10.43
N SER A 102 -2.59 -5.64 10.04
CA SER A 102 -1.68 -5.89 8.92
C SER A 102 -2.23 -5.36 7.59
N ILE A 103 -3.53 -5.52 7.33
CA ILE A 103 -4.19 -5.01 6.13
C ILE A 103 -4.24 -3.47 6.14
N VAL A 104 -4.55 -2.86 7.29
CA VAL A 104 -4.60 -1.40 7.42
C VAL A 104 -3.23 -0.78 7.22
N ILE A 105 -2.19 -1.34 7.85
CA ILE A 105 -0.80 -0.88 7.71
C ILE A 105 -0.33 -1.06 6.27
N GLY A 106 -0.54 -2.24 5.67
CA GLY A 106 -0.20 -2.48 4.27
C GLY A 106 -0.94 -1.52 3.32
N GLY A 107 -2.23 -1.31 3.56
CA GLY A 107 -3.03 -0.34 2.81
C GLY A 107 -2.46 1.07 2.92
N TYR A 108 -2.15 1.53 4.12
CA TYR A 108 -1.56 2.84 4.37
C TYR A 108 -0.20 3.04 3.67
N ILE A 109 0.65 2.01 3.66
CA ILE A 109 1.92 2.05 2.92
C ILE A 109 1.65 2.18 1.41
N ILE A 110 0.69 1.46 0.85
CA ILE A 110 0.33 1.60 -0.57
C ILE A 110 -0.14 3.03 -0.85
N ILE A 111 -1.01 3.61 -0.01
CA ILE A 111 -1.54 4.98 -0.20
C ILE A 111 -0.42 6.00 -0.31
N THR A 112 0.58 5.90 0.55
CA THR A 112 1.65 6.89 0.66
C THR A 112 2.76 6.65 -0.37
N VAL A 113 3.10 5.40 -0.63
CA VAL A 113 4.24 5.03 -1.48
C VAL A 113 3.87 4.94 -2.96
N LEU A 114 2.63 4.60 -3.31
CA LEU A 114 2.20 4.54 -4.70
C LEU A 114 2.39 5.87 -5.47
N PRO A 115 1.90 7.03 -4.98
CA PRO A 115 2.14 8.31 -5.67
C PRO A 115 3.63 8.69 -5.68
N GLN A 116 4.37 8.34 -4.62
CA GLN A 116 5.82 8.52 -4.57
C GLN A 116 6.51 7.71 -5.66
N PHE A 117 6.16 6.44 -5.85
CA PHE A 117 6.72 5.59 -6.88
C PHE A 117 6.50 6.17 -8.29
N VAL A 118 5.29 6.67 -8.56
CA VAL A 118 5.00 7.35 -9.84
C VAL A 118 5.88 8.58 -10.01
N ARG A 119 5.97 9.44 -8.98
CA ARG A 119 6.81 10.64 -9.00
C ARG A 119 8.27 10.33 -9.28
N GLU A 120 8.87 9.40 -8.55
CA GLU A 120 10.27 9.01 -8.72
C GLU A 120 10.52 8.38 -10.10
N SER A 121 9.54 7.62 -10.63
CA SER A 121 9.61 7.09 -11.98
C SER A 121 9.65 8.21 -13.02
N LEU A 122 8.75 9.21 -12.92
CA LEU A 122 8.75 10.35 -13.84
C LEU A 122 10.06 11.15 -13.77
N LEU A 123 10.56 11.43 -12.56
CA LEU A 123 11.81 12.15 -12.35
C LEU A 123 13.01 11.43 -12.97
N TYR A 124 13.13 10.12 -12.75
CA TYR A 124 14.23 9.33 -13.30
C TYR A 124 14.27 9.42 -14.83
N PHE A 125 13.11 9.30 -15.49
CA PHE A 125 13.03 9.40 -16.95
C PHE A 125 13.31 10.82 -17.47
N GLN A 126 12.81 11.84 -16.78
CA GLN A 126 13.06 13.23 -17.13
C GLN A 126 14.57 13.56 -17.06
N MET A 127 15.22 13.19 -15.96
CA MET A 127 16.65 13.46 -15.75
C MET A 127 17.54 12.69 -16.72
N LYS A 128 17.19 11.43 -17.03
CA LYS A 128 17.94 10.60 -17.99
C LYS A 128 17.90 11.17 -19.41
N LYS A 129 16.78 11.76 -19.81
CA LYS A 129 16.57 12.32 -21.16
C LYS A 129 17.15 13.73 -21.28
N LEU A 130 16.87 14.61 -20.30
CA LEU A 130 17.34 16.00 -20.33
C LEU A 130 18.84 16.17 -20.13
N LYS A 131 19.59 15.10 -19.79
CA LYS A 131 21.04 15.12 -19.47
C LYS A 131 21.44 16.16 -18.41
N TRP A 132 20.48 16.70 -17.64
CA TRP A 132 20.72 17.73 -16.63
C TRP A 132 21.57 17.22 -15.46
N PHE A 133 21.63 15.90 -15.25
CA PHE A 133 22.47 15.27 -14.23
C PHE A 133 23.17 14.03 -14.82
N GLU A 134 24.47 13.90 -14.61
CA GLU A 134 25.29 12.79 -15.11
C GLU A 134 24.91 11.42 -14.52
N ASN A 135 24.11 11.38 -13.43
CA ASN A 135 23.68 10.12 -12.83
C ASN A 135 22.39 10.28 -12.01
N PRO A 136 21.19 10.24 -12.64
CA PRO A 136 19.95 10.18 -11.87
C PRO A 136 19.92 8.89 -11.05
N GLY A 137 19.98 9.02 -9.73
CA GLY A 137 19.93 7.89 -8.82
C GLY A 137 18.61 7.14 -8.98
N TYR A 138 18.65 5.90 -9.44
CA TYR A 138 17.50 4.99 -9.52
C TYR A 138 17.07 4.45 -8.14
N ILE A 139 17.87 4.72 -7.10
CA ILE A 139 17.69 4.23 -5.73
C ILE A 139 16.31 4.63 -5.15
N PRO A 140 15.82 5.88 -5.25
CA PRO A 140 14.51 6.24 -4.70
C PRO A 140 13.36 5.46 -5.34
N MET A 141 13.44 5.18 -6.64
CA MET A 141 12.45 4.37 -7.36
C MET A 141 12.45 2.92 -6.87
N LEU A 142 13.63 2.30 -6.70
CA LEU A 142 13.74 0.94 -6.17
C LEU A 142 13.28 0.84 -4.72
N VAL A 143 13.57 1.84 -3.88
CA VAL A 143 13.09 1.90 -2.50
C VAL A 143 11.56 2.00 -2.46
N ALA A 144 10.96 2.81 -3.33
CA ALA A 144 9.50 2.89 -3.42
C ALA A 144 8.88 1.58 -3.91
N LEU A 145 9.50 0.91 -4.90
CA LEU A 145 9.05 -0.38 -5.41
C LEU A 145 9.09 -1.47 -4.34
N THR A 146 10.20 -1.58 -3.60
CA THR A 146 10.35 -2.58 -2.52
C THR A 146 9.32 -2.36 -1.42
N LYS A 147 9.06 -1.11 -1.02
CA LYS A 147 7.99 -0.77 -0.08
C LYS A 147 6.60 -1.20 -0.57
N LEU A 148 6.29 -1.03 -1.86
CA LEU A 148 5.02 -1.50 -2.44
C LEU A 148 4.92 -3.03 -2.41
N VAL A 149 6.00 -3.75 -2.69
CA VAL A 149 6.04 -5.22 -2.61
C VAL A 149 5.80 -5.69 -1.17
N ILE A 150 6.47 -5.07 -0.19
CA ILE A 150 6.29 -5.38 1.24
C ILE A 150 4.84 -5.12 1.66
N ALA A 151 4.28 -3.98 1.25
CA ALA A 151 2.90 -3.61 1.55
C ALA A 151 1.89 -4.59 0.95
N TYR A 152 2.11 -5.01 -0.30
CA TYR A 152 1.30 -6.04 -0.94
C TYR A 152 1.40 -7.38 -0.19
N PHE A 153 2.60 -7.77 0.25
CA PHE A 153 2.80 -9.00 1.01
C PHE A 153 2.06 -8.97 2.36
N LEU A 154 2.10 -7.84 3.07
CA LEU A 154 1.35 -7.61 4.30
C LEU A 154 -0.15 -7.85 4.13
N ILE A 155 -0.73 -7.35 3.04
CA ILE A 155 -2.16 -7.51 2.75
C ILE A 155 -2.46 -8.94 2.29
N ALA A 156 -1.69 -9.49 1.35
CA ALA A 156 -1.96 -10.79 0.72
C ALA A 156 -1.69 -11.99 1.64
N LYS A 157 -0.73 -11.88 2.56
CA LYS A 157 -0.33 -12.93 3.50
C LYS A 157 -0.66 -12.57 4.95
N ASN A 158 -1.64 -11.70 5.17
CA ASN A 158 -2.10 -11.23 6.49
C ASN A 158 -2.29 -12.35 7.54
N ARG A 159 -2.79 -13.53 7.15
CA ARG A 159 -2.99 -14.69 8.04
C ARG A 159 -1.69 -15.32 8.51
N PHE A 160 -0.70 -15.39 7.62
CA PHE A 160 0.62 -15.92 7.97
C PHE A 160 1.26 -15.03 9.03
N ILE A 161 1.19 -13.72 8.84
CA ILE A 161 1.69 -12.72 9.78
C ILE A 161 0.96 -12.85 11.13
N ALA A 162 -0.37 -12.95 11.12
CA ALA A 162 -1.13 -13.13 12.34
C ALA A 162 -0.80 -14.43 13.08
N SER A 163 -0.59 -15.55 12.37
CA SER A 163 -0.16 -16.80 12.98
C SER A 163 1.25 -16.73 13.57
N PHE A 164 2.16 -16.00 12.93
CA PHE A 164 3.52 -15.81 13.40
C PHE A 164 3.56 -14.98 14.69
N VAL A 165 2.84 -13.86 14.71
CA VAL A 165 2.74 -13.00 15.90
C VAL A 165 2.05 -13.73 17.05
N ASN A 166 0.97 -14.46 16.78
CA ASN A 166 0.27 -15.23 17.82
C ASN A 166 1.17 -16.36 18.39
N LYS A 167 1.99 -17.00 17.55
CA LYS A 167 2.96 -18.00 18.00
C LYS A 167 4.02 -17.39 18.91
N GLN A 168 4.53 -16.20 18.62
CA GLN A 168 5.51 -15.53 19.48
C GLN A 168 4.92 -15.15 20.84
N ILE A 169 3.68 -14.67 20.87
CA ILE A 169 3.01 -14.30 22.13
C ILE A 169 2.66 -15.55 22.96
N GLY A 170 2.24 -16.64 22.31
CA GLY A 170 2.00 -17.93 22.99
C GLY A 170 3.26 -18.53 23.60
N VAL A 171 4.41 -18.41 22.94
CA VAL A 171 5.72 -18.85 23.46
C VAL A 171 6.15 -17.99 24.66
N ASN A 172 5.98 -16.66 24.58
CA ASN A 172 6.33 -15.77 25.69
C ASN A 172 5.43 -15.97 26.93
N ALA A 173 4.15 -16.33 26.73
CA ALA A 173 3.23 -16.61 27.84
C ALA A 173 3.52 -17.94 28.57
N GLU A 174 4.19 -18.89 27.92
CA GLU A 174 4.68 -20.12 28.56
C GLU A 174 6.00 -19.92 29.32
N GLU A 175 6.85 -18.98 28.86
CA GLU A 175 8.09 -18.61 29.55
C GLU A 175 7.87 -17.74 30.80
N GLU A 176 6.78 -16.96 30.85
CA GLU A 176 6.44 -16.11 32.02
C GLU A 176 5.67 -16.82 33.14
N LYS A 177 5.35 -18.12 33.03
CA LYS A 177 4.82 -18.85 34.19
C LYS A 177 5.90 -18.93 35.26
N PRO A 178 5.74 -18.30 36.44
CA PRO A 178 6.72 -18.43 37.50
C PRO A 178 6.82 -19.91 37.87
N LYS A 179 8.05 -20.42 37.97
CA LYS A 179 8.38 -21.67 38.66
C LYS A 179 8.04 -21.53 40.16
N ASN A 180 6.76 -21.38 40.49
CA ASN A 180 6.26 -21.47 41.86
C ASN A 180 5.53 -22.79 42.00
N GLU A 181 6.32 -23.86 42.03
CA GLU A 181 5.94 -25.15 42.62
C GLU A 181 7.26 -25.85 42.93
N ASN A 182 7.71 -25.67 44.19
CA ASN A 182 8.44 -26.63 45.02
C ASN A 182 9.22 -25.87 46.10
N PHE A 183 8.55 -25.57 47.21
CA PHE A 183 9.16 -25.63 48.53
C PHE A 183 8.06 -25.81 49.58
N ASP A 184 7.38 -26.97 49.51
CA ASP A 184 6.78 -27.57 50.70
C ASP A 184 7.84 -28.52 51.29
N SER A 185 8.51 -28.07 52.35
CA SER A 185 9.10 -28.92 53.40
C SER A 185 9.46 -28.06 54.61
#